data_AF-W5NBV0-F1
#
_entry.id   AF-W5NBV0-F1
#
_cell.length_a   1.000
_cell.length_b   1.000
_cell.length_c   1.000
_cell.angle_alpha   90.00
_cell.angle_beta   90.00
_cell.angle_gamma   90.00
#
_symmetry.space_group_name_H-M   'P 1'
#
loop_
_entity.id
_entity.type
_entity.pdbx_description
1 polymer ?
#
loop_
_entity_poly.entity_id
_entity_poly.type
_entity_poly.pdbx_seq_one_letter_code
_entity_poly.pdbx_strand_id
1 'polypeptide(L)'
;MGCALSGSGGGARGPGFRLKSEPVPLTESQKDLIRESWKVVHQDIARLGIIMFIRLFETHPECKDVFFIFREIDDLQELKMSKELQAHGLRVMSFIEKSVARLAQEDKLEQIALELGKCHCRYNAPPKYYEYVGVQFISAVKPILKDSWSPQVEQAWESLFAYLAAVMKRGYHEEEHKDGVNKASYARKRPPQSPAEEAPPNCI
;
A
#
# COMPACT_ATOMS: atom_id res chain seq x y z
N MET A 1 -49.59 -2.73 35.15
CA MET A 1 -48.45 -3.44 34.55
C MET A 1 -47.87 -2.52 33.48
N GLY A 2 -46.71 -1.94 33.76
CA GLY A 2 -46.01 -1.08 32.80
C GLY A 2 -45.12 -1.90 31.87
N CYS A 3 -44.84 -1.33 30.70
CA CYS A 3 -43.63 -1.45 29.86
C CYS A 3 -44.01 -1.46 28.38
N ALA A 4 -43.82 -0.32 27.72
CA ALA A 4 -43.53 -0.25 26.29
C ALA A 4 -42.55 0.91 26.07
N LEU A 5 -41.27 0.61 26.29
CA LEU A 5 -40.17 1.35 25.65
C LEU A 5 -39.92 0.61 24.33
N SER A 6 -40.02 1.30 23.21
CA SER A 6 -39.36 0.88 21.97
C SER A 6 -38.70 2.10 21.37
N GLY A 7 -37.39 2.14 21.58
CA GLY A 7 -36.51 3.22 21.22
C GLY A 7 -36.19 3.26 19.73
N SER A 8 -35.80 4.47 19.36
CA SER A 8 -35.14 4.92 18.14
C SER A 8 -34.27 3.89 17.41
N GLY A 9 -34.45 3.83 16.10
CA GLY A 9 -33.48 3.33 15.12
C GLY A 9 -33.22 4.39 14.05
N GLY A 10 -32.77 5.58 14.46
CA GLY A 10 -32.26 6.59 13.54
C GLY A 10 -30.96 6.08 12.94
N GLY A 11 -31.03 5.55 11.72
CA GLY A 11 -29.87 5.17 10.92
C GLY A 11 -29.06 6.42 10.57
N ALA A 12 -28.13 6.78 11.45
CA ALA A 12 -27.08 7.73 11.16
C ALA A 12 -26.22 7.15 10.04
N ARG A 13 -26.48 7.58 8.80
CA ARG A 13 -25.54 7.47 7.70
C ARG A 13 -24.29 8.23 8.12
N GLY A 14 -23.24 7.50 8.48
CA GLY A 14 -21.92 8.08 8.69
C GLY A 14 -21.49 8.87 7.45
N PRO A 15 -20.71 9.96 7.61
CA PRO A 15 -20.24 10.72 6.47
C PRO A 15 -19.24 9.85 5.70
N GLY A 16 -19.71 9.24 4.62
CA GLY A 16 -18.83 8.69 3.60
C GLY A 16 -18.01 9.83 3.02
N PHE A 17 -16.75 9.94 3.41
CA PHE A 17 -15.79 10.82 2.77
C PHE A 17 -15.60 10.36 1.33
N ARG A 18 -16.30 11.02 0.41
CA ARG A 18 -16.09 10.90 -1.03
C ARG A 18 -14.84 11.71 -1.38
N LEU A 19 -13.67 11.10 -1.29
CA LEU A 19 -12.43 11.78 -1.71
C LEU A 19 -12.28 11.67 -3.23
N LYS A 20 -12.72 12.72 -3.92
CA LYS A 20 -12.12 13.19 -5.18
C LYS A 20 -11.04 14.24 -4.87
N SER A 21 -10.19 14.01 -3.87
CA SER A 21 -9.16 14.98 -3.49
C SER A 21 -7.82 14.55 -4.07
N GLU A 22 -7.19 15.46 -4.82
CA GLU A 22 -5.78 15.36 -5.20
C GLU A 22 -4.90 15.05 -3.97
N PRO A 23 -3.78 14.33 -4.14
CA PRO A 23 -2.84 14.07 -3.06
C PRO A 23 -2.41 15.40 -2.42
N VAL A 24 -2.56 15.53 -1.10
CA VAL A 24 -2.13 16.74 -0.38
C VAL A 24 -0.60 16.70 -0.25
N PRO A 25 0.15 17.70 -0.77
CA PRO A 25 1.59 17.75 -0.62
C PRO A 25 1.99 17.90 0.86
N LEU A 26 3.16 17.34 1.22
CA LEU A 26 3.69 17.44 2.57
C LEU A 26 4.25 18.85 2.84
N THR A 27 4.06 19.36 4.06
CA THR A 27 4.72 20.60 4.49
C THR A 27 6.20 20.38 4.73
N GLU A 28 7.02 21.44 4.66
CA GLU A 28 8.46 21.34 4.98
C GLU A 28 8.71 20.80 6.40
N SER A 29 7.90 21.21 7.38
CA SER A 29 8.00 20.69 8.75
C SER A 29 7.79 19.17 8.84
N GLN A 30 6.84 18.62 8.08
CA GLN A 30 6.61 17.18 8.01
C GLN A 30 7.76 16.47 7.29
N LYS A 31 8.27 17.04 6.20
CA LYS A 31 9.43 16.50 5.48
C LYS A 31 10.65 16.39 6.39
N ASP A 32 10.90 17.40 7.22
CA ASP A 32 12.03 17.39 8.16
C ASP A 32 11.85 16.35 9.27
N LEU A 33 10.65 16.24 9.87
CA LEU A 33 10.35 15.19 10.85
C LEU A 33 10.55 13.78 10.26
N ILE A 34 10.16 13.57 9.01
CA ILE A 34 10.37 12.28 8.32
C ILE A 34 11.87 12.03 8.12
N ARG A 35 12.64 13.02 7.63
CA ARG A 35 14.08 12.87 7.42
C ARG A 35 14.82 12.56 8.71
N GLU A 36 14.54 13.29 9.78
CA GLU A 36 15.19 13.08 11.08
C GLU A 36 14.84 11.72 11.67
N SER A 37 13.55 11.35 11.69
CA SER A 37 13.14 10.03 12.18
C SER A 37 13.68 8.88 11.33
N TRP A 38 13.80 9.06 10.00
CA TRP A 38 14.38 8.06 9.11
C TRP A 38 15.86 7.74 9.42
N LYS A 39 16.64 8.70 9.92
CA LYS A 39 18.05 8.46 10.35
C LYS A 39 18.15 7.40 11.45
N VAL A 40 17.12 7.21 12.25
CA VAL A 40 17.07 6.14 13.26
C VAL A 40 16.47 4.87 12.64
N VAL A 41 15.34 5.00 11.95
CA VAL A 41 14.60 3.86 11.37
C VAL A 41 15.42 3.07 10.36
N HIS A 42 16.28 3.73 9.56
CA HIS A 42 16.99 3.07 8.46
C HIS A 42 18.04 2.03 8.93
N GLN A 43 18.43 2.03 10.20
CA GLN A 43 19.43 1.09 10.73
C GLN A 43 18.91 -0.35 10.79
N ASP A 44 17.58 -0.54 10.82
CA ASP A 44 16.92 -1.83 11.00
C ASP A 44 15.99 -2.23 9.82
N ILE A 45 16.17 -1.63 8.63
CA ILE A 45 15.21 -1.77 7.51
C ILE A 45 14.86 -3.22 7.14
N ALA A 46 15.84 -4.13 7.11
CA ALA A 46 15.59 -5.52 6.71
C ALA A 46 14.63 -6.20 7.69
N ARG A 47 14.87 -6.02 8.99
CA ARG A 47 14.01 -6.57 10.05
C ARG A 47 12.64 -5.89 10.06
N LEU A 48 12.62 -4.57 9.88
CA LEU A 48 11.40 -3.79 9.91
C LEU A 48 10.44 -4.15 8.76
N GLY A 49 10.97 -4.38 7.56
CA GLY A 49 10.16 -4.83 6.41
C GLY A 49 9.46 -6.15 6.69
N ILE A 50 10.16 -7.11 7.29
CA ILE A 50 9.57 -8.41 7.68
C ILE A 50 8.49 -8.23 8.75
N ILE A 51 8.78 -7.49 9.82
CA ILE A 51 7.82 -7.22 10.90
C ILE A 51 6.54 -6.59 10.36
N MET A 52 6.68 -5.62 9.47
CA MET A 52 5.54 -4.92 8.86
C MET A 52 4.61 -5.90 8.11
N PHE A 53 5.16 -6.81 7.30
CA PHE A 53 4.34 -7.77 6.57
C PHE A 53 3.75 -8.88 7.43
N ILE A 54 4.50 -9.38 8.43
CA ILE A 54 3.94 -10.35 9.38
C ILE A 54 2.73 -9.72 10.09
N ARG A 55 2.84 -8.50 10.60
CA ARG A 55 1.72 -7.80 11.22
C ARG A 55 0.57 -7.53 10.25
N LEU A 56 0.88 -7.24 8.98
CA LEU A 56 -0.15 -7.06 7.95
C LEU A 56 -0.97 -8.34 7.81
N PHE A 57 -0.34 -9.50 7.67
CA PHE A 57 -1.04 -10.77 7.50
C PHE A 57 -1.72 -11.27 8.80
N GLU A 58 -1.21 -10.91 9.98
CA GLU A 58 -1.89 -11.15 11.26
C GLU A 58 -3.22 -10.38 11.37
N THR A 59 -3.24 -9.13 10.89
CA THR A 59 -4.38 -8.22 11.07
C THR A 59 -5.34 -8.21 9.88
N HIS A 60 -4.83 -8.50 8.68
CA HIS A 60 -5.53 -8.47 7.39
C HIS A 60 -5.10 -9.68 6.56
N PRO A 61 -5.51 -10.91 6.94
CA PRO A 61 -5.07 -12.14 6.25
C PRO A 61 -5.44 -12.16 4.76
N GLU A 62 -6.49 -11.46 4.35
CA GLU A 62 -6.91 -11.31 2.94
C GLU A 62 -5.87 -10.58 2.07
N CYS A 63 -4.92 -9.87 2.68
CA CYS A 63 -3.79 -9.30 1.96
C CYS A 63 -2.81 -10.36 1.47
N LYS A 64 -2.83 -11.59 2.02
CA LYS A 64 -1.95 -12.69 1.61
C LYS A 64 -2.33 -13.25 0.23
N ASP A 65 -3.60 -13.13 -0.16
CA ASP A 65 -4.16 -13.71 -1.40
C ASP A 65 -3.48 -13.22 -2.68
N VAL A 66 -2.92 -11.99 -2.66
CA VAL A 66 -2.21 -11.41 -3.82
C VAL A 66 -0.76 -11.90 -3.94
N PHE A 67 -0.24 -12.59 -2.92
CA PHE A 67 1.13 -13.09 -2.88
C PHE A 67 1.19 -14.57 -3.26
N PHE A 68 0.95 -14.88 -4.54
CA PHE A 68 0.88 -16.25 -5.07
C PHE A 68 2.02 -17.18 -4.63
N ILE A 69 3.23 -16.64 -4.45
CA ILE A 69 4.42 -17.45 -4.15
C ILE A 69 4.39 -18.04 -2.73
N PHE A 70 3.80 -17.34 -1.76
CA PHE A 70 3.84 -17.77 -0.35
C PHE A 70 2.47 -17.71 0.33
N ARG A 71 1.38 -17.56 -0.44
CA ARG A 71 0.02 -17.52 0.11
C ARG A 71 -0.41 -18.80 0.82
N GLU A 72 0.17 -19.94 0.47
CA GLU A 72 -0.19 -21.24 1.07
C GLU A 72 0.58 -21.50 2.38
N ILE A 73 1.49 -20.62 2.79
CA ILE A 73 2.21 -20.72 4.08
C ILE A 73 1.32 -20.08 5.14
N ASP A 74 0.68 -20.91 5.98
CA ASP A 74 -0.19 -20.45 7.06
C ASP A 74 0.55 -20.15 8.36
N ASP A 75 1.66 -20.83 8.62
CA ASP A 75 2.51 -20.51 9.76
C ASP A 75 3.32 -19.24 9.48
N LEU A 76 2.98 -18.17 10.19
CA LEU A 76 3.67 -16.88 10.08
C LEU A 76 5.13 -16.94 10.55
N GLN A 77 5.50 -17.87 11.44
CA GLN A 77 6.90 -18.07 11.82
C GLN A 77 7.71 -18.68 10.69
N GLU A 78 7.14 -19.63 9.96
CA GLU A 78 7.75 -20.17 8.74
C GLU A 78 7.84 -19.08 7.66
N LEU A 79 6.74 -18.36 7.43
CA LEU A 79 6.68 -17.29 6.44
C LEU A 79 7.71 -16.19 6.69
N LYS A 80 7.96 -15.83 7.94
CA LYS A 80 9.00 -14.87 8.34
C LYS A 80 10.41 -15.27 7.84
N MET A 81 10.65 -16.57 7.70
CA MET A 81 11.92 -17.13 7.25
C MET A 81 11.98 -17.34 5.73
N SER A 82 10.86 -17.18 5.01
CA SER A 82 10.82 -17.25 3.55
C SER A 82 11.70 -16.17 2.92
N LYS A 83 12.53 -16.58 1.96
CA LYS A 83 13.39 -15.67 1.18
C LYS A 83 12.56 -14.69 0.36
N GLU A 84 11.40 -15.13 -0.08
CA GLU A 84 10.46 -14.38 -0.91
C GLU A 84 9.84 -13.24 -0.11
N LEU A 85 9.38 -13.51 1.12
CA LEU A 85 8.90 -12.46 2.00
C LEU A 85 10.01 -11.46 2.35
N GLN A 86 11.19 -11.96 2.71
CA GLN A 86 12.33 -11.10 3.05
C GLN A 86 12.73 -10.19 1.89
N ALA A 87 12.81 -10.74 0.67
CA ALA A 87 13.08 -9.97 -0.53
C ALA A 87 11.99 -8.94 -0.82
N HIS A 88 10.72 -9.28 -0.62
CA HIS A 88 9.62 -8.33 -0.79
C HIS A 88 9.67 -7.20 0.26
N GLY A 89 9.90 -7.53 1.52
CA GLY A 89 10.11 -6.57 2.60
C GLY A 89 11.21 -5.57 2.23
N LEU A 90 12.37 -6.04 1.78
CA LEU A 90 13.47 -5.18 1.33
C LEU A 90 13.08 -4.27 0.15
N ARG A 91 12.30 -4.76 -0.82
CA ARG A 91 11.82 -3.93 -1.94
C ARG A 91 10.95 -2.78 -1.44
N VAL A 92 10.05 -3.03 -0.49
CA VAL A 92 9.21 -1.97 0.09
C VAL A 92 10.05 -0.98 0.88
N MET A 93 10.99 -1.44 1.70
CA MET A 93 11.85 -0.52 2.46
C MET A 93 12.74 0.34 1.56
N SER A 94 13.26 -0.23 0.47
CA SER A 94 14.01 0.54 -0.54
C SER A 94 13.13 1.58 -1.24
N PHE A 95 11.85 1.29 -1.47
CA PHE A 95 10.91 2.28 -2.01
C PHE A 95 10.65 3.41 -1.01
N ILE A 96 10.47 3.10 0.27
CA ILE A 96 10.31 4.12 1.33
C ILE A 96 11.56 4.99 1.42
N GLU A 97 12.76 4.38 1.42
CA GLU A 97 14.04 5.10 1.41
C GLU A 97 14.14 6.08 0.24
N LYS A 98 13.83 5.61 -0.98
CA LYS A 98 13.79 6.45 -2.18
C LYS A 98 12.76 7.58 -2.05
N SER A 99 11.64 7.33 -1.39
CA SER A 99 10.60 8.33 -1.16
C SER A 99 11.09 9.42 -0.21
N VAL A 100 11.71 9.04 0.91
CA VAL A 100 12.32 9.97 1.88
C VAL A 100 13.41 10.82 1.21
N ALA A 101 14.27 10.20 0.39
CA ALA A 101 15.33 10.90 -0.35
C ALA A 101 14.78 11.93 -1.38
N ARG A 102 13.51 11.82 -1.78
CA ARG A 102 12.86 12.65 -2.80
C ARG A 102 11.81 13.61 -2.24
N LEU A 103 11.72 13.78 -0.91
CA LEU A 103 10.77 14.71 -0.29
C LEU A 103 10.90 16.17 -0.79
N ALA A 104 12.08 16.58 -1.25
CA ALA A 104 12.31 17.90 -1.87
C ALA A 104 12.17 17.92 -3.40
N GLN A 105 11.87 16.78 -4.02
CA GLN A 105 11.78 16.59 -5.47
C GLN A 105 10.42 15.98 -5.79
N GLU A 106 9.35 16.76 -5.55
CA GLU A 106 7.95 16.31 -5.58
C GLU A 106 7.59 15.61 -6.90
N ASP A 107 7.96 16.17 -8.04
CA ASP A 107 7.75 15.55 -9.36
C ASP A 107 8.35 14.13 -9.45
N LYS A 108 9.58 13.96 -8.92
CA LYS A 108 10.27 12.66 -8.94
C LYS A 108 9.71 11.68 -7.92
N LEU A 109 9.12 12.17 -6.84
CA LEU A 109 8.41 11.36 -5.85
C LEU A 109 7.08 10.87 -6.42
N GLU A 110 6.31 11.78 -7.04
CA GLU A 110 5.06 11.46 -7.72
C GLU A 110 5.31 10.44 -8.83
N GLN A 111 6.32 10.64 -9.67
CA GLN A 111 6.62 9.73 -10.78
C GLN A 111 6.89 8.29 -10.32
N ILE A 112 7.66 8.07 -9.25
CA ILE A 112 7.94 6.71 -8.77
C ILE A 112 6.75 6.06 -8.08
N ALA A 113 5.93 6.84 -7.36
CA ALA A 113 4.71 6.33 -6.75
C ALA A 113 3.68 5.96 -7.82
N LEU A 114 3.58 6.78 -8.89
CA LEU A 114 2.69 6.51 -10.02
C LEU A 114 3.09 5.22 -10.73
N GLU A 115 4.38 5.05 -11.03
CA GLU A 115 4.88 3.82 -11.67
C GLU A 115 4.70 2.60 -10.77
N LEU A 116 4.91 2.75 -9.45
CA LEU A 116 4.65 1.67 -8.50
C LEU A 116 3.16 1.25 -8.53
N GLY A 117 2.24 2.21 -8.63
CA GLY A 117 0.82 1.94 -8.80
C GLY A 117 0.49 1.13 -10.06
N LYS A 118 1.11 1.48 -11.20
CA LYS A 118 0.97 0.73 -12.46
C LYS A 118 1.49 -0.70 -12.34
N CYS A 119 2.63 -0.88 -11.65
CA CYS A 119 3.15 -2.22 -11.37
C CYS A 119 2.17 -3.03 -10.50
N HIS A 120 1.58 -2.43 -9.47
CA HIS A 120 0.61 -3.13 -8.62
C HIS A 120 -0.66 -3.54 -9.38
N CYS A 121 -1.08 -2.76 -10.40
CA CYS A 121 -2.15 -3.19 -11.32
C CYS A 121 -1.77 -4.46 -12.07
N ARG A 122 -0.56 -4.51 -12.63
CA ARG A 122 -0.03 -5.69 -13.33
C ARG A 122 0.12 -6.91 -12.41
N TYR A 123 0.33 -6.71 -11.12
CA TYR A 123 0.38 -7.78 -10.10
C TYR A 123 -0.98 -8.15 -9.51
N ASN A 124 -2.08 -7.55 -9.98
CA ASN A 124 -3.42 -7.74 -9.40
C ASN A 124 -3.48 -7.44 -7.88
N ALA A 125 -2.68 -6.48 -7.42
CA ALA A 125 -2.65 -6.04 -6.02
C ALA A 125 -3.54 -4.79 -5.86
N PRO A 126 -4.79 -4.91 -5.38
CA PRO A 126 -5.78 -3.85 -5.47
C PRO A 126 -5.48 -2.71 -4.49
N PRO A 127 -5.85 -1.45 -4.81
CA PRO A 127 -5.50 -0.30 -3.99
C PRO A 127 -6.10 -0.25 -2.58
N LYS A 128 -7.11 -1.09 -2.29
CA LYS A 128 -7.73 -1.19 -0.96
C LYS A 128 -6.74 -1.62 0.14
N TYR A 129 -5.61 -2.23 -0.21
CA TYR A 129 -4.62 -2.70 0.75
C TYR A 129 -3.52 -1.68 1.08
N TYR A 130 -3.37 -0.62 0.30
CA TYR A 130 -2.21 0.29 0.42
C TYR A 130 -2.19 1.04 1.75
N GLU A 131 -3.36 1.40 2.28
CA GLU A 131 -3.48 2.12 3.55
C GLU A 131 -3.03 1.26 4.74
N TYR A 132 -3.25 -0.06 4.68
CA TYR A 132 -2.80 -0.98 5.73
C TYR A 132 -1.28 -1.01 5.86
N VAL A 133 -0.55 -0.88 4.75
CA VAL A 133 0.92 -0.84 4.76
C VAL A 133 1.44 0.35 5.57
N GLY A 134 0.84 1.53 5.40
CA GLY A 134 1.19 2.72 6.17
C GLY A 134 0.96 2.52 7.67
N VAL A 135 -0.19 1.98 8.05
CA VAL A 135 -0.53 1.67 9.45
C VAL A 135 0.48 0.69 10.07
N GLN A 136 0.84 -0.37 9.34
CA GLN A 136 1.80 -1.36 9.84
C GLN A 136 3.22 -0.81 9.93
N PHE A 137 3.64 0.03 8.98
CA PHE A 137 4.93 0.70 9.03
C PHE A 137 5.02 1.59 10.27
N ILE A 138 4.05 2.49 10.47
CA ILE A 138 3.96 3.42 11.61
C ILE A 138 3.99 2.65 12.93
N SER A 139 3.20 1.59 13.04
CA SER A 139 3.16 0.72 14.22
C SER A 139 4.51 0.08 14.52
N ALA A 140 5.28 -0.27 13.48
CA ALA A 140 6.57 -0.94 13.62
C ALA A 140 7.73 0.02 13.88
N VAL A 141 7.66 1.29 13.42
CA VAL A 141 8.69 2.32 13.71
C VAL A 141 8.55 2.96 15.07
N LYS A 142 7.34 3.05 15.63
CA LYS A 142 7.07 3.63 16.95
C LYS A 142 7.97 3.08 18.07
N PRO A 143 8.12 1.76 18.25
CA PRO A 143 9.04 1.21 19.26
C PRO A 143 10.52 1.38 18.93
N ILE A 144 10.89 1.66 17.68
CA ILE A 144 12.28 1.94 17.25
C ILE A 144 12.66 3.36 17.65
N LEU A 145 11.76 4.32 17.41
CA LEU A 145 12.01 5.73 17.66
C LEU A 145 12.01 6.10 19.15
N LYS A 146 11.28 5.36 20.00
CA LYS A 146 11.24 5.54 21.46
C LYS A 146 11.07 7.02 21.83
N ASP A 147 12.09 7.64 22.44
CA ASP A 147 12.07 9.02 22.90
C ASP A 147 12.02 10.06 21.75
N SER A 148 12.39 9.65 20.53
CA SER A 148 12.24 10.46 19.31
C SER A 148 10.85 10.34 18.67
N TRP A 149 9.95 9.52 19.22
CA TRP A 149 8.56 9.47 18.76
C TRP A 149 7.75 10.64 19.30
N SER A 150 6.90 11.22 18.45
CA SER A 150 5.92 12.22 18.84
C SER A 150 4.65 12.11 17.98
N PRO A 151 3.51 12.66 18.42
CA PRO A 151 2.31 12.75 17.59
C PRO A 151 2.55 13.47 16.25
N GLN A 152 3.48 14.43 16.21
CA GLN A 152 3.85 15.15 14.99
C GLN A 152 4.64 14.25 14.02
N VAL A 153 5.53 13.38 14.53
CA VAL A 153 6.24 12.38 13.72
C VAL A 153 5.24 11.37 13.15
N GLU A 154 4.31 10.88 13.98
CA GLU A 154 3.22 9.99 13.57
C GLU A 154 2.41 10.61 12.41
N GLN A 155 1.92 11.83 12.59
CA GLN A 155 1.15 12.56 11.58
C GLN A 155 1.95 12.83 10.29
N ALA A 156 3.26 13.10 10.40
CA ALA A 156 4.12 13.30 9.23
C ALA A 156 4.22 12.02 8.40
N TRP A 157 4.44 10.86 9.04
CA TRP A 157 4.44 9.57 8.36
C TRP A 157 3.07 9.22 7.77
N GLU A 158 1.98 9.45 8.50
CA GLU A 158 0.62 9.27 7.97
C GLU A 158 0.39 10.09 6.70
N SER A 159 0.84 11.34 6.69
CA SER A 159 0.73 12.23 5.54
C SER A 159 1.54 11.73 4.34
N LEU A 160 2.75 11.21 4.57
CA LEU A 160 3.55 10.60 3.51
C LEU A 160 2.86 9.37 2.91
N PHE A 161 2.38 8.43 3.75
CA PHE A 161 1.72 7.23 3.25
C PHE A 161 0.38 7.55 2.57
N ALA A 162 -0.37 8.51 3.07
CA ALA A 162 -1.60 8.99 2.42
C ALA A 162 -1.30 9.56 1.02
N TYR A 163 -0.27 10.40 0.91
CA TYR A 163 0.19 10.94 -0.37
C TYR A 163 0.59 9.82 -1.34
N LEU A 164 1.47 8.91 -0.91
CA LEU A 164 1.95 7.80 -1.73
C LEU A 164 0.80 6.89 -2.18
N ALA A 165 -0.10 6.53 -1.27
CA ALA A 165 -1.26 5.70 -1.59
C ALA A 165 -2.20 6.37 -2.60
N ALA A 166 -2.41 7.69 -2.49
CA ALA A 166 -3.23 8.44 -3.45
C ALA A 166 -2.59 8.46 -4.85
N VAL A 167 -1.29 8.69 -4.96
CA VAL A 167 -0.57 8.66 -6.24
C VAL A 167 -0.52 7.24 -6.83
N MET A 168 -0.28 6.22 -6.00
CA MET A 168 -0.31 4.82 -6.44
C MET A 168 -1.70 4.40 -6.93
N LYS A 169 -2.78 4.84 -6.26
CA LYS A 169 -4.17 4.65 -6.73
C LYS A 169 -4.38 5.25 -8.12
N ARG A 170 -3.91 6.48 -8.35
CA ARG A 170 -3.95 7.11 -9.69
C ARG A 170 -3.23 6.25 -10.73
N GLY A 171 -1.99 5.85 -10.45
CA GLY A 171 -1.20 5.02 -11.36
C GLY A 171 -1.83 3.65 -11.65
N TYR A 172 -2.41 3.02 -10.63
CA TYR A 172 -3.14 1.77 -10.77
C TYR A 172 -4.32 1.90 -11.74
N HIS A 173 -5.17 2.93 -11.56
CA HIS A 173 -6.36 3.12 -12.40
C HIS A 173 -6.01 3.55 -13.83
N GLU A 174 -4.92 4.30 -14.03
CA GLU A 174 -4.40 4.59 -15.37
C GLU A 174 -4.03 3.31 -16.12
N GLU A 175 -3.37 2.37 -15.44
CA GLU A 175 -2.96 1.09 -16.04
C GLU A 175 -4.15 0.18 -16.26
N GLU A 176 -5.06 0.08 -15.29
CA GLU A 176 -6.29 -0.71 -15.38
C GLU A 176 -7.16 -0.28 -16.57
N HIS A 177 -7.29 1.03 -16.79
CA HIS A 177 -8.02 1.56 -17.94
C HIS A 177 -7.32 1.24 -19.26
N LYS A 178 -5.99 1.32 -19.33
CA LYS A 178 -5.22 0.94 -20.53
C LYS A 178 -5.37 -0.54 -20.83
N ASP A 179 -5.26 -1.40 -19.83
CA ASP A 179 -5.44 -2.85 -19.96
C ASP A 179 -6.87 -3.20 -20.40
N GLY A 180 -7.87 -2.50 -19.87
CA GLY A 180 -9.27 -2.62 -20.29
C GLY A 180 -9.48 -2.24 -21.76
N VAL A 181 -8.90 -1.11 -22.20
CA VAL A 181 -8.94 -0.66 -23.61
C VAL A 181 -8.21 -1.65 -24.53
N ASN A 182 -7.06 -2.15 -24.10
CA ASN A 182 -6.30 -3.18 -24.84
C ASN A 182 -7.15 -4.44 -25.01
N LYS A 183 -7.71 -5.00 -23.93
CA LYS A 183 -8.58 -6.19 -23.98
C LYS A 183 -9.81 -5.97 -24.86
N ALA A 184 -10.49 -4.82 -24.77
CA ALA A 184 -11.65 -4.49 -25.58
C ALA A 184 -11.30 -4.36 -27.08
N SER A 185 -10.14 -3.77 -27.40
CA SER A 185 -9.67 -3.64 -28.78
C SER A 185 -9.25 -4.98 -29.40
N TYR A 186 -8.63 -5.88 -28.62
CA TYR A 186 -8.37 -7.27 -29.02
C TYR A 186 -9.66 -8.06 -29.23
N ALA A 187 -10.65 -7.90 -28.35
CA ALA A 187 -11.95 -8.57 -28.49
C ALA A 187 -12.72 -8.09 -29.74
N ARG A 188 -12.60 -6.81 -30.11
CA ARG A 188 -13.27 -6.21 -31.27
C ARG A 188 -12.59 -6.52 -32.61
N LYS A 189 -11.29 -6.85 -32.59
CA LYS A 189 -10.50 -7.27 -33.76
C LYS A 189 -10.44 -8.79 -33.93
N ARG A 190 -10.95 -9.57 -32.98
CA ARG A 190 -10.95 -11.04 -33.04
C ARG A 190 -11.99 -11.49 -34.08
N PRO A 191 -11.59 -12.19 -35.17
CA PRO A 191 -12.55 -12.92 -35.99
C PRO A 191 -13.21 -14.02 -35.13
N PRO A 192 -14.45 -14.46 -35.41
CA PRO A 192 -15.06 -15.54 -34.65
C PRO A 192 -14.28 -16.84 -34.89
N GLN A 193 -13.51 -17.34 -33.91
CA GLN A 193 -12.83 -18.64 -34.04
C GLN A 193 -12.81 -19.46 -32.74
N SER A 194 -12.84 -20.78 -32.96
CA SER A 194 -12.84 -21.92 -32.03
C SER A 194 -11.64 -21.96 -31.06
N PRO A 195 -11.61 -22.86 -30.05
CA PRO A 195 -10.81 -22.70 -28.83
C PRO A 195 -9.37 -23.25 -28.94
N ALA A 196 -8.56 -22.86 -27.94
CA ALA A 196 -7.10 -23.01 -27.74
C ALA A 196 -6.29 -21.90 -28.46
N GLU A 197 -5.32 -21.20 -27.87
CA GLU A 197 -4.34 -21.56 -26.84
C GLU A 197 -3.58 -20.31 -26.34
N GLU A 198 -3.02 -20.44 -25.14
CA GLU A 198 -1.88 -19.75 -24.48
C GLU A 198 -1.81 -18.22 -24.27
N ALA A 199 -1.45 -17.88 -23.02
CA ALA A 199 -1.12 -16.54 -22.54
C ALA A 199 0.39 -16.25 -22.74
N PRO A 200 0.77 -15.00 -23.07
CA PRO A 200 2.18 -14.64 -23.23
C PRO A 200 2.91 -14.50 -21.88
N PRO A 201 4.24 -14.74 -21.84
CA PRO A 201 5.02 -14.78 -20.61
C PRO A 201 5.53 -13.40 -20.15
N ASN A 202 5.67 -13.30 -18.83
CA ASN A 202 6.62 -12.51 -18.03
C ASN A 202 6.55 -10.98 -18.00
N CYS A 203 6.32 -10.48 -16.77
CA CYS A 203 6.99 -9.31 -16.22
C CYS A 203 7.67 -9.70 -14.90
N ILE A 204 8.96 -10.07 -15.03
CA ILE A 204 10.00 -10.31 -14.01
C ILE A 204 9.75 -11.44 -13.00
#